data_AF-A0ABD3XZG3-F1
#
_entry.id   AF-A0ABD3XZG3-F1
#
_cell.length_a   1.000
_cell.length_b   1.000
_cell.length_c   1.000
_cell.angle_alpha   90.00
_cell.angle_beta   90.00
_cell.angle_gamma   90.00
#
_symmetry.space_group_name_H-M   'P 1'
#
loop_
_entity.id
_entity.type
_entity.pdbx_description
1 polymer ?
#
loop_
_entity_poly.entity_id
_entity_poly.type
_entity_poly.pdbx_seq_one_letter_code
_entity_poly.pdbx_strand_id
1 'polypeptide(L)'
;MAKNTGKDIRIQRSGFWINPLYPELGCSPDGLVYNQDNKLIGVVEMKRPFVLAGKDPLCVDELNANQRNNLCYHVVNGMPCLKKTHKYYYQVQMQIALCEADFCDFVIWSSKGTIVERILPDVEFWKDLCSKLINFHHNTLMPEYLEIRIPRPQLILNLGFETLSMFVLGLISNLITIEKVG
;
A
#
# COMPACT_ATOMS: atom_id res chain seq x y z
N MET A 1 20.07 -13.89 12.55
CA MET A 1 19.59 -15.28 12.39
C MET A 1 18.09 -15.29 12.67
N ALA A 2 17.24 -15.40 11.65
CA ALA A 2 15.80 -15.51 11.84
C ALA A 2 15.48 -16.91 12.38
N LYS A 3 14.77 -16.98 13.50
CA LYS A 3 14.29 -18.24 14.07
C LYS A 3 13.26 -18.84 13.11
N ASN A 4 13.58 -20.01 12.58
CA ASN A 4 12.72 -20.77 11.68
C ASN A 4 11.60 -21.42 12.51
N THR A 5 10.46 -20.75 12.66
CA THR A 5 9.28 -21.27 13.36
C THR A 5 8.50 -22.21 12.46
N GLY A 6 9.05 -23.40 12.18
CA GLY A 6 8.37 -24.69 11.94
C GLY A 6 7.10 -24.81 11.07
N LYS A 7 6.69 -23.79 10.32
CA LYS A 7 5.55 -23.84 9.40
C LYS A 7 6.06 -23.44 8.03
N ASP A 8 5.94 -24.36 7.06
CA ASP A 8 6.19 -24.05 5.66
C ASP A 8 5.18 -23.00 5.20
N ILE A 9 5.63 -21.75 5.13
CA ILE A 9 4.87 -20.63 4.59
C ILE A 9 5.38 -20.42 3.16
N ARG A 10 4.46 -20.45 2.19
CA ARG A 10 4.80 -20.23 0.79
C ARG A 10 4.44 -18.81 0.40
N ILE A 11 5.41 -18.06 -0.12
CA ILE A 11 5.18 -16.74 -0.69
C ILE A 11 5.20 -16.84 -2.22
N GLN A 12 4.19 -16.30 -2.89
CA GLN A 12 4.09 -16.25 -4.34
C GLN A 12 3.99 -14.80 -4.81
N ARG A 13 4.51 -14.50 -6.01
CA ARG A 13 4.28 -13.20 -6.64
C ARG A 13 2.81 -13.05 -6.98
N SER A 14 2.28 -11.85 -6.80
CA SER A 14 0.90 -11.54 -7.18
C SER A 14 0.80 -10.96 -8.60
N GLY A 15 -0.42 -10.96 -9.14
CA GLY A 15 -0.85 -10.05 -10.20
C GLY A 15 -1.86 -9.04 -9.66
N PHE A 16 -2.76 -8.58 -10.54
CA PHE A 16 -3.87 -7.69 -10.20
C PHE A 16 -5.10 -8.49 -9.73
N TRP A 17 -5.73 -8.02 -8.66
CA TRP A 17 -6.86 -8.65 -7.98
C TRP A 17 -8.06 -7.71 -7.95
N ILE A 18 -9.23 -8.28 -8.21
CA ILE A 18 -10.53 -7.65 -8.02
C ILE A 18 -11.33 -8.56 -7.08
N ASN A 19 -11.94 -7.98 -6.05
CA ASN A 19 -12.88 -8.71 -5.22
C ASN A 19 -14.28 -8.61 -5.85
N PRO A 20 -14.99 -9.73 -6.11
CA PRO A 20 -16.34 -9.68 -6.69
C PRO A 20 -17.37 -8.91 -5.85
N LEU A 21 -17.15 -8.74 -4.53
CA LEU A 21 -17.99 -7.92 -3.65
C LEU A 21 -17.76 -6.42 -3.83
N TYR A 22 -16.60 -6.04 -4.40
CA TYR A 22 -16.19 -4.66 -4.63
C TYR A 22 -15.63 -4.52 -6.06
N PRO A 23 -16.44 -4.77 -7.11
CA PRO A 23 -15.97 -4.84 -8.49
C PRO A 23 -15.37 -3.52 -9.01
N GLU A 24 -15.66 -2.40 -8.35
CA GLU A 24 -15.08 -1.08 -8.63
C GLU A 24 -13.62 -0.94 -8.21
N LEU A 25 -13.14 -1.83 -7.33
CA LEU A 25 -11.86 -1.71 -6.65
C LEU A 25 -10.94 -2.87 -7.00
N GLY A 26 -9.65 -2.58 -7.12
CA GLY A 26 -8.63 -3.59 -7.35
C GLY A 26 -7.31 -3.26 -6.68
N CYS A 27 -6.47 -4.28 -6.51
CA CYS A 27 -5.14 -4.13 -5.91
C CYS A 27 -4.12 -5.07 -6.56
N SER A 28 -2.84 -4.77 -6.35
CA SER A 28 -1.73 -5.64 -6.76
C SER A 28 -0.73 -5.71 -5.61
N PRO A 29 -0.90 -6.63 -4.64
CA PRO A 29 0.10 -6.84 -3.60
C PRO A 29 1.43 -7.33 -4.21
N ASP A 30 2.56 -7.08 -3.56
CA ASP A 30 3.86 -7.57 -4.07
C ASP A 30 4.01 -9.09 -3.89
N GLY A 31 3.32 -9.66 -2.90
CA GLY A 31 3.30 -11.09 -2.65
C GLY A 31 2.05 -11.59 -1.93
N LEU A 32 1.81 -12.89 -2.07
CA LEU A 32 0.71 -13.63 -1.49
C LEU A 32 1.28 -14.70 -0.56
N VAL A 33 0.77 -14.75 0.66
CA VAL A 33 1.25 -15.65 1.72
C VAL A 33 0.25 -16.79 1.89
N TYR A 34 0.72 -18.00 1.62
CA TYR A 34 -0.08 -19.22 1.75
C TYR A 34 0.38 -20.05 2.95
N ASN A 35 -0.58 -20.59 3.67
CA ASN A 35 -0.33 -21.60 4.70
C ASN A 35 -0.07 -22.98 4.07
N GLN A 36 0.15 -23.98 4.92
CA GLN A 36 0.40 -25.37 4.52
C GLN A 36 -0.78 -26.01 3.77
N ASP A 37 -1.99 -25.53 4.00
CA ASP A 37 -3.22 -26.00 3.34
C ASP A 37 -3.48 -25.29 2.00
N ASN A 38 -2.52 -24.51 1.50
CA ASN A 38 -2.67 -23.62 0.34
C ASN A 38 -3.78 -22.57 0.48
N LYS A 39 -4.19 -22.23 1.71
CA LYS A 39 -5.08 -21.10 1.97
C LYS A 39 -4.28 -19.81 1.93
N LEU A 40 -4.77 -18.80 1.20
CA LEU A 40 -4.27 -17.44 1.29
C LEU A 40 -4.57 -16.90 2.69
N ILE A 41 -3.53 -16.55 3.44
CA ILE A 41 -3.64 -16.05 4.82
C ILE A 41 -3.09 -14.63 4.97
N GLY A 42 -2.31 -14.15 3.99
CA GLY A 42 -1.65 -12.86 4.10
C GLY A 42 -1.23 -12.33 2.75
N VAL A 43 -0.92 -11.04 2.72
CA VAL A 43 -0.27 -10.38 1.60
C VAL A 43 1.06 -9.78 2.03
N VAL A 44 1.90 -9.42 1.06
CA VAL A 44 3.17 -8.72 1.28
C VAL A 44 3.13 -7.44 0.46
N GLU A 45 3.55 -6.34 1.08
CA GLU A 45 3.76 -5.06 0.41
C GLU A 45 5.15 -4.55 0.75
N MET A 46 6.01 -4.41 -0.26
CA MET A 46 7.42 -4.08 -0.12
C MET A 46 7.71 -2.70 -0.68
N LYS A 47 8.27 -1.83 0.16
CA LYS A 47 8.71 -0.50 -0.24
C LYS A 47 10.21 -0.30 -0.03
N ARG A 48 10.79 0.53 -0.90
CA ARG A 48 12.17 1.02 -0.78
C ARG A 48 12.18 2.56 -0.71
N PRO A 49 12.05 3.16 0.48
CA PRO A 49 12.11 4.61 0.63
C PRO A 49 13.49 5.15 0.21
N PHE A 50 13.51 6.14 -0.70
CA PHE A 50 14.76 6.75 -1.17
C PHE A 50 15.59 7.38 -0.04
N VAL A 51 14.92 7.91 0.99
CA VAL A 51 15.59 8.51 2.18
C VAL A 51 16.49 7.52 2.93
N LEU A 52 16.23 6.21 2.79
CA LEU A 52 16.99 5.13 3.40
C LEU A 52 18.11 4.60 2.49
N ALA A 53 18.40 5.24 1.35
CA ALA A 53 19.50 4.84 0.49
C ALA A 53 20.82 4.84 1.30
N GLY A 54 21.45 3.66 1.40
CA GLY A 54 22.70 3.46 2.14
C GLY A 54 22.57 3.46 3.67
N LYS A 55 21.36 3.48 4.23
CA LYS A 55 21.12 3.52 5.69
C LYS A 55 20.34 2.30 6.17
N ASP A 56 20.58 1.88 7.42
CA ASP A 56 19.78 0.85 8.07
C ASP A 56 18.35 1.41 8.33
N PRO A 57 17.28 0.68 7.97
CA PRO A 57 15.91 1.13 8.23
C PRO A 57 15.58 1.34 9.72
N LEU A 58 16.35 0.78 10.66
CA LEU A 58 16.19 1.03 12.10
C LEU A 58 16.93 2.28 12.59
N CYS A 59 17.96 2.74 11.87
CA CYS A 59 18.75 3.92 12.22
C CYS A 59 18.08 5.22 11.75
N VAL A 60 16.79 5.40 12.06
CA VAL A 60 16.01 6.58 11.63
C VAL A 60 16.46 7.88 12.30
N ASP A 61 17.19 7.81 13.41
CA ASP A 61 17.69 8.97 14.14
C ASP A 61 18.78 9.73 13.38
N GLU A 62 19.49 9.06 12.46
CA GLU A 62 20.49 9.66 11.57
C GLU A 62 19.87 10.51 10.45
N LEU A 63 18.54 10.42 10.26
CA LEU A 63 17.82 11.21 9.27
C LEU A 63 17.60 12.63 9.77
N ASN A 64 17.73 13.63 8.91
CA ASN A 64 17.33 15.00 9.27
C ASN A 64 15.80 15.14 9.40
N ALA A 65 15.33 16.27 9.95
CA ALA A 65 13.91 16.50 10.18
C ALA A 65 13.03 16.36 8.92
N ASN A 66 13.50 16.86 7.77
CA ASN A 66 12.77 16.74 6.50
C ASN A 66 12.70 15.28 6.03
N GLN A 67 13.78 14.53 6.15
CA GLN A 67 13.83 13.11 5.80
C GLN A 67 12.91 12.27 6.69
N ARG A 68 12.87 12.54 8.00
CA ARG A 68 11.95 11.87 8.94
C ARG A 68 10.49 12.18 8.67
N ASN A 69 10.18 13.42 8.29
CA ASN A 69 8.83 13.81 7.88
C ASN A 69 8.37 13.03 6.64
N ASN A 70 9.27 12.84 5.67
CA ASN A 70 9.00 12.09 4.43
C ASN A 70 9.06 10.57 4.61
N LEU A 71 9.47 10.06 5.78
CA LEU A 71 9.49 8.63 6.05
C LEU A 71 8.07 8.11 6.25
N CYS A 72 7.75 6.95 5.68
CA CYS A 72 6.41 6.36 5.76
C CYS A 72 6.09 5.68 7.11
N TYR A 73 7.09 5.44 7.95
CA TYR A 73 6.94 4.80 9.25
C TYR A 73 7.68 5.60 10.33
N HIS A 74 7.50 5.19 11.57
CA HIS A 74 8.24 5.63 12.75
C HIS A 74 8.71 4.38 13.51
N VAL A 75 9.70 4.53 14.40
CA VAL A 75 10.18 3.43 15.22
C VAL A 75 9.63 3.60 16.63
N VAL A 76 8.90 2.61 17.14
CA VAL A 76 8.34 2.58 18.48
C VAL A 76 8.90 1.36 19.19
N ASN A 77 9.60 1.55 20.31
CA ASN A 77 10.21 0.45 21.07
C ASN A 77 11.11 -0.47 20.20
N GLY A 78 11.85 0.12 19.25
CA GLY A 78 12.73 -0.61 18.33
C GLY A 78 11.99 -1.35 17.19
N MET A 79 10.67 -1.23 17.09
CA MET A 79 9.85 -1.84 16.05
C MET A 79 9.39 -0.79 15.03
N PRO A 80 9.38 -1.10 13.73
CA PRO A 80 8.79 -0.22 12.73
C PRO A 80 7.25 -0.18 12.85
N CYS A 81 6.70 1.02 12.73
CA CYS A 81 5.26 1.28 12.73
C CYS A 81 4.88 2.22 11.58
N LEU A 82 4.12 1.73 10.61
CA LEU A 82 3.64 2.48 9.46
C LEU A 82 2.73 3.60 9.95
N LYS A 83 2.98 4.80 9.46
CA LYS A 83 2.14 5.96 9.81
C LYS A 83 0.76 5.72 9.19
N LYS A 84 -0.30 5.66 10.01
CA LYS A 84 -1.68 5.48 9.55
C LYS A 84 -2.15 6.58 8.58
N THR A 85 -1.55 7.76 8.66
CA THR A 85 -1.82 8.89 7.75
C THR A 85 -1.10 8.79 6.42
N HIS A 86 -0.17 7.84 6.25
CA HIS A 86 0.60 7.70 5.01
C HIS A 86 -0.17 6.88 3.98
N LYS A 87 -0.07 7.24 2.69
CA LYS A 87 -0.75 6.55 1.57
C LYS A 87 -0.55 5.02 1.52
N TYR A 88 0.56 4.52 2.04
CA TYR A 88 0.82 3.08 2.12
C TYR A 88 -0.08 2.36 3.11
N TYR A 89 -0.56 3.02 4.17
CA TYR A 89 -1.53 2.40 5.09
C TYR A 89 -2.86 2.14 4.39
N TYR A 90 -3.32 3.09 3.56
CA TYR A 90 -4.49 2.94 2.71
C TYR A 90 -4.33 1.77 1.72
N GLN A 91 -3.17 1.71 1.05
CA GLN A 91 -2.83 0.62 0.13
C GLN A 91 -2.87 -0.75 0.84
N VAL A 92 -2.24 -0.86 2.01
CA VAL A 92 -2.19 -2.09 2.80
C VAL A 92 -3.58 -2.53 3.25
N GLN A 93 -4.38 -1.62 3.83
CA GLN A 93 -5.73 -1.95 4.29
C GLN A 93 -6.64 -2.36 3.13
N MET A 94 -6.52 -1.71 1.97
CA MET A 94 -7.23 -2.10 0.76
C MET A 94 -6.81 -3.49 0.26
N GLN A 95 -5.52 -3.80 0.23
CA GLN A 95 -5.02 -5.12 -0.19
C GLN A 95 -5.48 -6.23 0.76
N ILE A 96 -5.43 -6.00 2.07
CA ILE A 96 -5.94 -6.94 3.08
C ILE A 96 -7.43 -7.23 2.81
N ALA A 97 -8.23 -6.19 2.62
CA ALA A 97 -9.66 -6.34 2.41
C ALA A 97 -10.01 -7.01 1.07
N LEU A 98 -9.42 -6.56 -0.04
CA LEU A 98 -9.75 -7.08 -1.37
C LEU A 98 -9.25 -8.51 -1.59
N CYS A 99 -8.12 -8.88 -0.98
CA CYS A 99 -7.59 -10.25 -1.04
C CYS A 99 -8.18 -11.18 0.03
N GLU A 100 -9.06 -10.66 0.91
CA GLU A 100 -9.62 -11.40 2.05
C GLU A 100 -8.51 -12.03 2.93
N ALA A 101 -7.42 -11.30 3.11
CA ALA A 101 -6.24 -11.75 3.82
C ALA A 101 -6.34 -11.44 5.33
N ASP A 102 -5.69 -12.26 6.16
CA ASP A 102 -5.69 -12.06 7.62
C ASP A 102 -4.70 -10.97 8.06
N PHE A 103 -3.71 -10.65 7.23
CA PHE A 103 -2.70 -9.62 7.51
C PHE A 103 -1.96 -9.18 6.23
N CYS A 104 -1.19 -8.10 6.36
CA CYS A 104 -0.12 -7.72 5.43
C CYS A 104 1.22 -7.67 6.15
N ASP A 105 2.24 -8.34 5.62
CA ASP A 105 3.63 -8.10 6.02
C ASP A 105 4.16 -6.92 5.21
N PHE A 106 4.21 -5.75 5.84
CA PHE A 106 4.73 -4.52 5.25
C PHE A 106 6.26 -4.48 5.40
N VAL A 107 6.96 -4.58 4.28
CA VAL A 107 8.41 -4.73 4.22
C VAL A 107 9.05 -3.41 3.80
N ILE A 108 9.98 -2.91 4.61
CA ILE A 108 10.87 -1.82 4.21
C ILE A 108 12.25 -2.37 3.98
N TRP A 109 12.73 -2.22 2.74
CA TRP A 109 14.04 -2.70 2.32
C TRP A 109 15.00 -1.54 2.03
N SER A 110 16.26 -1.70 2.45
CA SER A 110 17.39 -0.89 2.01
C SER A 110 18.61 -1.78 1.74
N SER A 111 19.68 -1.20 1.19
CA SER A 111 20.94 -1.93 0.99
C SER A 111 21.68 -2.29 2.29
N LYS A 112 21.22 -1.80 3.45
CA LYS A 112 21.83 -2.05 4.76
C LYS A 112 20.99 -2.95 5.67
N GLY A 113 19.71 -3.13 5.36
CA GLY A 113 18.83 -3.93 6.21
C GLY A 113 17.43 -4.04 5.66
N THR A 114 16.62 -4.84 6.35
CA THR A 114 15.20 -5.02 6.05
C THR A 114 14.45 -5.09 7.36
N ILE A 115 13.35 -4.36 7.43
CA ILE A 115 12.44 -4.37 8.57
C ILE A 115 11.06 -4.78 8.07
N VAL A 116 10.30 -5.45 8.93
CA VAL A 116 8.96 -5.94 8.60
C VAL A 116 8.02 -5.57 9.74
N GLU A 117 6.89 -5.01 9.39
CA GLU A 117 5.75 -4.81 10.28
C GLU A 117 4.59 -5.68 9.79
N ARG A 118 4.01 -6.48 10.68
CA ARG A 118 2.76 -7.18 10.39
C ARG A 118 1.59 -6.28 10.72
N ILE A 119 0.84 -5.89 9.70
CA ILE A 119 -0.34 -5.04 9.80
C ILE A 119 -1.59 -5.91 9.74
N LEU A 120 -2.48 -5.72 10.70
CA LEU A 120 -3.77 -6.41 10.79
C LEU A 120 -4.89 -5.58 10.14
N PRO A 121 -6.04 -6.21 9.80
CA PRO A 121 -7.19 -5.50 9.29
C PRO A 121 -7.69 -4.44 10.27
N ASP A 122 -7.93 -3.23 9.75
CA ASP A 122 -8.58 -2.13 10.44
C ASP A 122 -9.99 -1.95 9.84
N VAL A 123 -10.94 -2.70 10.40
CA VAL A 123 -12.29 -2.89 9.82
C VAL A 123 -13.05 -1.57 9.70
N GLU A 124 -12.98 -0.71 10.72
CA GLU A 124 -13.66 0.58 10.71
C GLU A 124 -13.03 1.54 9.68
N PHE A 125 -11.69 1.55 9.59
CA PHE A 125 -10.99 2.33 8.57
C PHE A 125 -11.35 1.85 7.15
N TRP A 126 -11.35 0.54 6.91
CA TRP A 126 -11.72 -0.01 5.60
C TRP A 126 -13.17 0.31 5.24
N LYS A 127 -14.11 0.18 6.18
CA LYS A 127 -15.53 0.49 5.93
C LYS A 127 -15.74 1.94 5.49
N ASP A 128 -15.11 2.88 6.18
CA ASP A 128 -15.15 4.31 5.81
C ASP A 128 -14.49 4.55 4.45
N LEU A 129 -13.28 4.04 4.25
CA LEU A 129 -12.53 4.19 2.99
C LEU A 129 -13.27 3.59 1.80
N CYS A 130 -13.76 2.35 1.91
CA CYS A 130 -14.48 1.64 0.87
C CYS A 130 -15.72 2.42 0.41
N SER A 131 -16.50 2.99 1.35
CA SER A 131 -17.68 3.79 1.02
C SER A 131 -17.31 5.04 0.21
N LYS A 132 -16.25 5.75 0.60
CA LYS A 132 -15.73 6.91 -0.14
C LYS A 132 -15.22 6.51 -1.51
N LEU A 133 -14.56 5.36 -1.60
CA LEU A 133 -14.00 4.89 -2.84
C LEU A 133 -15.11 4.54 -3.84
N ILE A 134 -16.08 3.70 -3.46
CA ILE A 134 -17.21 3.34 -4.32
C ILE A 134 -17.98 4.60 -4.75
N ASN A 135 -18.22 5.54 -3.84
CA ASN A 135 -18.90 6.79 -4.16
C ASN A 135 -18.14 7.62 -5.21
N PHE A 136 -16.82 7.72 -5.12
CA PHE A 136 -16.01 8.40 -6.12
C PHE A 136 -15.98 7.64 -7.46
N HIS A 137 -15.93 6.31 -7.44
CA HIS A 137 -16.03 5.52 -8.66
C HIS A 137 -17.34 5.80 -9.40
N HIS A 138 -18.47 5.73 -8.70
CA HIS A 138 -19.80 5.87 -9.29
C HIS A 138 -20.12 7.30 -9.73
N ASN A 139 -19.75 8.31 -8.93
CA ASN A 139 -20.14 9.69 -9.19
C ASN A 139 -19.10 10.50 -9.95
N THR A 140 -17.86 10.01 -10.02
CA THR A 140 -16.75 10.74 -10.66
C THR A 140 -16.16 9.93 -11.81
N LEU A 141 -15.70 8.70 -11.58
CA LEU A 141 -15.01 7.94 -12.64
C LEU A 141 -15.95 7.39 -13.72
N MET A 142 -17.04 6.75 -13.30
CA MET A 142 -18.01 6.12 -14.20
C MET A 142 -18.59 7.09 -15.24
N PRO A 143 -19.05 8.29 -14.86
CA PRO A 143 -19.51 9.27 -15.83
C PRO A 143 -18.40 9.68 -16.79
N GLU A 144 -17.16 9.85 -16.32
CA GLU A 144 -16.04 10.22 -17.20
C GLU A 144 -15.67 9.11 -18.20
N TYR A 145 -15.79 7.84 -17.81
CA TYR A 145 -15.58 6.72 -18.74
C TYR A 145 -16.64 6.63 -19.84
N LEU A 146 -17.90 6.91 -19.50
CA LEU A 146 -19.03 6.75 -20.41
C LEU A 146 -19.31 7.99 -21.25
N GLU A 147 -19.22 9.17 -20.63
CA GLU A 147 -19.61 10.44 -21.24
C GLU A 147 -18.42 11.19 -21.85
N ILE A 148 -17.18 10.85 -21.45
CA ILE A 148 -15.94 11.49 -21.92
C ILE A 148 -16.06 13.03 -21.81
N ARG A 149 -16.60 13.52 -20.68
CA ARG A 149 -16.84 14.95 -20.48
C ARG A 149 -15.55 15.75 -20.44
N ILE A 150 -14.49 15.12 -19.93
CA ILE A 150 -13.15 15.69 -19.89
C ILE A 150 -12.28 14.99 -20.95
N PRO A 151 -11.55 15.73 -21.81
CA PRO A 151 -10.51 15.16 -22.66
C PRO A 151 -9.54 14.32 -21.81
N ARG A 152 -9.23 13.09 -22.23
CA ARG A 152 -8.41 12.15 -21.43
C ARG A 152 -7.13 12.73 -20.81
N PRO A 153 -6.36 13.61 -21.49
CA PRO A 153 -5.19 14.25 -20.87
C PRO A 153 -5.56 15.12 -19.66
N GLN A 154 -6.71 15.79 -19.69
CA GLN A 154 -7.21 16.65 -18.62
C GLN A 154 -7.88 15.87 -17.49
N LEU A 155 -8.44 14.68 -17.76
CA LEU A 155 -9.01 13.81 -16.73
C LEU A 155 -7.92 13.37 -15.73
N ILE A 156 -6.73 13.04 -16.25
CA ILE A 156 -5.55 12.68 -15.46
C ILE A 156 -5.07 13.85 -14.58
N LEU A 157 -5.19 15.08 -15.10
CA LEU A 157 -4.75 16.29 -14.40
C LEU A 157 -5.78 16.77 -13.36
N ASN A 158 -7.08 16.74 -13.69
CA ASN A 158 -8.16 17.30 -12.87
C ASN A 158 -8.55 16.41 -11.68
N LEU A 159 -8.47 15.09 -11.84
CA LEU A 159 -8.68 14.19 -10.73
C LEU A 159 -7.49 14.18 -9.77
N GLY A 160 -6.36 14.81 -10.11
CA GLY A 160 -5.12 14.66 -9.37
C GLY A 160 -4.55 13.24 -9.50
N PHE A 161 -3.23 13.14 -9.67
CA PHE A 161 -2.54 11.84 -9.75
C PHE A 161 -2.80 10.96 -8.50
N GLU A 162 -3.04 11.57 -7.34
CA GLU A 162 -3.28 10.88 -6.07
C GLU A 162 -4.63 10.16 -6.01
N THR A 163 -5.68 10.74 -6.60
CA THR A 163 -7.04 10.17 -6.57
C THR A 163 -7.19 9.10 -7.65
N LEU A 164 -6.55 9.26 -8.82
CA LEU A 164 -6.42 8.19 -9.82
C LEU A 164 -5.56 7.02 -9.33
N SER A 165 -4.54 7.28 -8.49
CA SER A 165 -3.70 6.26 -7.86
C SER A 165 -4.49 5.27 -6.99
N MET A 166 -5.69 5.62 -6.51
CA MET A 166 -6.52 4.72 -5.70
C MET A 166 -7.50 3.88 -6.53
N PHE A 167 -7.76 4.23 -7.79
CA PHE A 167 -8.80 3.56 -8.61
C PHE A 167 -8.32 2.86 -9.87
N VAL A 168 -7.24 3.33 -10.49
CA VAL A 168 -6.85 2.84 -11.83
C VAL A 168 -5.50 2.14 -11.84
N LEU A 169 -4.72 2.23 -10.76
CA LEU A 169 -3.31 1.86 -10.82
C LEU A 169 -2.85 1.05 -9.60
N GLY A 170 -3.25 -0.22 -9.60
CA GLY A 170 -2.34 -1.33 -9.26
C GLY A 170 -1.24 -1.53 -10.32
N LEU A 171 -0.93 -0.51 -11.13
CA LEU A 171 0.09 -0.49 -12.18
C LEU A 171 0.83 0.83 -12.08
N ILE A 172 2.17 0.80 -12.03
CA ILE A 172 3.05 1.96 -11.86
C ILE A 172 3.22 2.40 -10.39
N SER A 173 3.87 1.53 -9.62
CA SER A 173 4.79 1.95 -8.57
C SER A 173 5.84 2.90 -9.17
N ASN A 174 6.12 3.99 -8.46
CA ASN A 174 7.11 5.04 -8.70
C ASN A 174 6.58 6.25 -9.48
N LEU A 175 6.16 7.30 -8.75
CA LEU A 175 6.80 8.61 -8.82
C LEU A 175 6.25 9.55 -7.71
N ILE A 176 7.15 10.37 -7.14
CA ILE A 176 6.91 11.62 -6.37
C ILE A 176 6.48 11.40 -4.90
N THR A 177 7.18 11.81 -3.83
CA THR A 177 8.19 12.86 -3.55
C THR A 177 8.05 14.09 -4.43
N ILE A 178 7.17 15.00 -4.04
CA ILE A 178 7.22 16.47 -4.14
C ILE A 178 5.78 16.91 -3.85
N GLU A 179 5.52 17.35 -2.62
CA GLU A 179 4.64 18.48 -2.30
C GLU A 179 5.10 19.06 -0.96
N LYS A 180 6.14 19.89 -1.06
CA LYS A 180 6.29 21.10 -0.24
C LYS A 180 6.79 22.16 -1.21
N VAL A 181 5.88 22.77 -1.97
CA VAL A 181 5.81 24.20 -2.30
C VAL A 181 4.47 24.36 -3.03
N GLY A 182 3.59 25.15 -2.43
CA GLY A 182 2.23 25.46 -2.86
C GLY A 182 1.54 26.14 -1.70
#